data_AF-A0A2J7QN38-F1
#
_entry.id   AF-A0A2J7QN38-F1
#
_cell.length_a   1.000
_cell.length_b   1.000
_cell.length_c   1.000
_cell.angle_alpha   90.00
_cell.angle_beta   90.00
_cell.angle_gamma   90.00
#
_symmetry.space_group_name_H-M   'P 1'
#
loop_
_entity.id
_entity.type
_entity.pdbx_description
1 polymer ?
#
loop_
_entity_poly.entity_id
_entity_poly.type
_entity_poly.pdbx_seq_one_letter_code
_entity_poly.pdbx_strand_id
1 'polypeptide(L)'
;MRFVFDRQKGSKKKLNSYLQFPENLDMSMYLKKPMGSLLYVLSAVLIHRGPSAYSGHYVAHICDSTTSTWYKFNDETVEKMEGKKLKLGTEEDVDDGNTKNKPKRVSKGFLVSNNAYMLVYTEAKQEKEQNSTEKKNNESGAKTDMEWVLPERLNNLLKTEDQNFEDWVKEINETKAVTAEIGKAHQQEMVILYSMLFDTEDASYEFITSDWLVRWLNSEVIPVDNSAVVCPHGKLNPDFLPQTK
;
A
#
# COMPACT_ATOMS: atom_id res chain seq x y z
N MET A 1 0.25 2.77 28.19
CA MET A 1 1.66 2.59 27.77
C MET A 1 1.83 1.20 27.16
N ARG A 2 2.27 1.09 25.90
CA ARG A 2 2.45 -0.20 25.19
C ARG A 2 3.87 -0.77 25.24
N PHE A 3 4.84 -0.06 25.80
CA PHE A 3 6.21 -0.57 25.92
C PHE A 3 6.63 -0.58 27.39
N VAL A 4 7.22 -1.70 27.80
CA VAL A 4 7.77 -1.93 29.14
C VAL A 4 9.22 -2.38 29.03
N PHE A 5 10.03 -2.08 30.04
CA PHE A 5 11.44 -2.51 30.04
C PHE A 5 11.54 -3.94 30.61
N ASP A 6 12.05 -4.87 29.82
CA ASP A 6 12.36 -6.23 30.25
C ASP A 6 13.76 -6.23 30.90
N ARG A 7 13.79 -6.27 32.23
CA ARG A 7 15.05 -6.23 32.99
C ARG A 7 15.96 -7.42 32.74
N GLN A 8 15.40 -8.59 32.38
CA GLN A 8 16.20 -9.79 32.11
C GLN A 8 16.89 -9.72 30.76
N LYS A 9 16.19 -9.18 29.76
CA LYS A 9 16.72 -9.03 28.39
C LYS A 9 17.45 -7.70 28.16
N GLY A 10 17.37 -6.77 29.10
CA GLY A 10 17.99 -5.44 28.98
C GLY A 10 17.38 -4.58 27.86
N SER A 11 16.15 -4.85 27.43
CA SER A 11 15.55 -4.23 26.25
C SER A 11 14.07 -3.89 26.45
N LYS A 12 13.55 -2.98 25.61
CA LYS A 12 12.12 -2.64 25.61
C LYS A 12 11.31 -3.77 24.96
N LYS A 13 10.22 -4.15 25.61
CA LYS A 13 9.25 -5.15 25.15
C LYS A 13 7.90 -4.49 24.89
N LYS A 14 7.31 -4.78 23.73
CA LYS A 14 5.94 -4.37 23.41
C LYS A 14 4.91 -5.24 24.14
N LEU A 15 3.86 -4.62 24.65
CA LEU A 15 2.69 -5.26 25.22
C LEU A 15 1.64 -5.49 24.13
N ASN A 16 1.44 -6.76 23.77
CA ASN A 16 0.43 -7.19 22.79
C ASN A 16 -0.88 -7.65 23.46
N SER A 17 -1.13 -7.22 24.69
CA SER A 17 -2.41 -7.46 25.37
C SER A 17 -3.53 -6.67 24.69
N TYR A 18 -4.70 -7.28 24.56
CA TYR A 18 -5.90 -6.58 24.12
C TYR A 18 -6.28 -5.49 25.12
N LEU A 19 -6.42 -4.26 24.63
CA LEU A 19 -6.95 -3.12 25.37
C LEU A 19 -8.36 -2.82 24.85
N GLN A 20 -9.28 -2.55 25.76
CA GLN A 20 -10.63 -2.09 25.43
C GLN A 20 -10.73 -0.58 25.66
N PHE A 21 -11.39 0.13 24.76
CA PHE A 21 -11.61 1.58 24.85
C PHE A 21 -12.98 1.96 24.26
N PRO A 22 -13.65 2.99 24.79
CA PRO A 22 -14.99 3.35 24.34
C PRO A 22 -14.96 4.18 23.05
N GLU A 23 -15.99 4.08 22.23
CA GLU A 23 -16.21 5.02 21.11
C GLU A 23 -16.54 6.42 21.62
N ASN A 24 -17.30 6.50 22.73
CA ASN A 24 -17.68 7.75 23.39
C ASN A 24 -17.10 7.78 24.81
N LEU A 25 -16.25 8.77 25.09
CA LEU A 25 -15.55 8.93 26.34
C LEU A 25 -16.12 10.12 27.13
N ASP A 26 -16.76 9.84 28.26
CA ASP A 26 -17.18 10.87 29.20
C ASP A 26 -16.02 11.24 30.14
N MET A 27 -15.45 12.43 29.97
CA MET A 27 -14.36 12.93 30.79
C MET A 27 -14.83 13.68 32.05
N SER A 28 -16.14 13.96 32.17
CA SER A 28 -16.70 14.71 33.30
C SER A 28 -16.41 14.06 34.65
N MET A 29 -16.40 12.71 34.70
CA MET A 29 -16.14 11.93 35.91
C MET A 29 -14.73 12.14 36.48
N TYR A 30 -13.74 12.41 35.63
CA TYR A 30 -12.35 12.61 36.05
C TYR A 30 -12.07 14.07 36.44
N LEU A 31 -12.94 14.99 36.01
CA LEU A 31 -12.77 16.44 36.19
C LEU A 31 -13.76 17.04 37.19
N LYS A 32 -14.52 16.22 37.92
CA LYS A 32 -15.55 16.65 38.88
C LYS A 32 -16.60 17.61 38.25
N LYS A 33 -16.92 17.40 36.98
CA LYS A 33 -18.00 18.13 36.28
C LYS A 33 -19.31 17.31 36.33
N PRO A 34 -20.47 17.92 36.06
CA PRO A 34 -21.72 17.19 35.93
C PRO A 34 -21.59 16.06 34.91
N MET A 35 -22.15 14.88 35.23
CA MET A 35 -22.08 13.71 34.35
C MET A 35 -22.61 14.05 32.95
N GLY A 36 -21.88 13.62 31.90
CA GLY A 36 -22.25 13.91 30.51
C GLY A 36 -21.98 15.33 30.03
N SER A 37 -21.43 16.22 30.86
CA SER A 37 -21.13 17.61 30.44
C SER A 37 -19.90 17.73 29.53
N LEU A 38 -19.05 16.70 29.48
CA LEU A 38 -17.80 16.72 28.72
C LEU A 38 -17.56 15.38 28.02
N LEU A 39 -18.25 15.21 26.90
CA LEU A 39 -18.19 14.01 26.06
C LEU A 39 -17.16 14.19 24.94
N TYR A 40 -16.42 13.14 24.66
CA TYR A 40 -15.53 13.05 23.52
C TYR A 40 -15.86 11.83 22.66
N VAL A 41 -15.70 11.97 21.34
CA VAL A 41 -15.89 10.89 20.37
C VAL A 41 -14.54 10.50 19.80
N LEU A 42 -14.30 9.20 19.65
CA LEU A 42 -13.10 8.68 19.01
C LEU A 42 -13.04 9.13 17.55
N SER A 43 -11.97 9.85 17.18
CA SER A 43 -11.78 10.41 15.84
C SER A 43 -10.61 9.79 15.09
N ALA A 44 -9.59 9.29 15.80
CA ALA A 44 -8.52 8.53 15.17
C ALA A 44 -7.90 7.47 16.09
N VAL A 45 -7.32 6.44 15.47
CA VAL A 45 -6.57 5.37 16.14
C VAL A 45 -5.27 5.17 15.39
N LEU A 46 -4.14 5.41 16.06
CA LEU A 46 -2.81 5.12 15.54
C LEU A 46 -2.42 3.70 15.92
N ILE A 47 -2.14 2.87 14.93
CA ILE A 47 -1.69 1.49 15.08
C ILE A 47 -0.18 1.44 14.92
N HIS A 48 0.50 0.72 15.83
CA HIS A 48 1.90 0.36 15.66
C HIS A 48 2.00 -1.14 15.37
N ARG A 49 2.45 -1.50 14.16
CA ARG A 49 2.75 -2.87 13.74
C ARG A 49 4.22 -3.18 14.01
N GLY A 50 4.51 -4.41 14.40
CA GLY A 50 5.87 -4.86 14.73
C GLY A 50 6.12 -5.07 16.23
N PRO A 51 7.13 -5.88 16.57
CA PRO A 51 7.35 -6.37 17.94
C PRO A 51 8.21 -5.43 18.81
N SER A 52 8.96 -4.53 18.17
CA SER A 52 9.99 -3.71 18.81
C SER A 52 9.49 -2.31 19.14
N ALA A 53 10.18 -1.64 20.07
CA ALA A 53 10.03 -0.21 20.30
C ALA A 53 10.93 0.65 19.38
N TYR A 54 11.87 0.00 18.70
CA TYR A 54 12.89 0.64 17.87
C TYR A 54 12.59 0.52 16.38
N SER A 55 11.70 -0.39 16.00
CA SER A 55 11.29 -0.64 14.62
C SER A 55 9.85 -1.12 14.58
N GLY A 56 9.18 -0.77 13.49
CA GLY A 56 7.78 -1.10 13.26
C GLY A 56 7.20 -0.25 12.14
N HIS A 57 5.91 -0.40 11.94
CA HIS A 57 5.16 0.34 10.91
C HIS A 57 3.95 1.02 11.51
N TYR A 58 3.68 2.26 11.12
CA TYR A 58 2.56 3.03 11.66
C TYR A 58 1.44 3.15 10.63
N VAL A 59 0.22 2.83 11.06
CA VAL A 59 -0.99 2.96 10.24
C VAL A 59 -2.00 3.77 11.04
N ALA A 60 -2.62 4.77 10.41
CA ALA A 60 -3.63 5.60 11.05
C ALA A 60 -5.02 5.24 10.56
N HIS A 61 -5.94 5.01 11.49
CA HIS A 61 -7.37 4.93 11.18
C HIS A 61 -7.99 6.25 11.58
N ILE A 62 -8.58 6.98 10.65
CA ILE A 62 -9.12 8.32 10.89
C ILE A 62 -10.57 8.35 10.43
N CYS A 63 -11.43 8.89 11.28
CA CYS A 63 -12.83 9.13 10.96
C CYS A 63 -12.96 10.52 10.34
N ASP A 64 -13.53 10.58 9.14
CA ASP A 64 -13.99 11.84 8.57
C ASP A 64 -15.19 12.34 9.37
N SER A 65 -15.04 13.50 10.02
CA SER A 65 -16.08 14.12 10.84
C SER A 65 -17.34 14.49 10.06
N THR A 66 -17.22 14.73 8.76
CA THR A 66 -18.33 15.15 7.90
C THR A 66 -19.19 13.96 7.49
N THR A 67 -18.56 12.89 7.01
CA THR A 67 -19.29 11.71 6.53
C THR A 67 -19.46 10.62 7.60
N SER A 68 -18.81 10.76 8.75
CA SER A 68 -18.69 9.71 9.78
C SER A 68 -18.15 8.39 9.21
N THR A 69 -17.29 8.47 8.19
CA THR A 69 -16.68 7.33 7.51
C THR A 69 -15.26 7.14 8.00
N TRP A 70 -14.89 5.88 8.29
CA TRP A 70 -13.52 5.54 8.66
C TRP A 70 -12.66 5.26 7.43
N TYR A 71 -11.44 5.77 7.46
CA TYR A 71 -10.41 5.53 6.46
C TYR A 71 -9.15 4.98 7.14
N LYS A 72 -8.46 4.10 6.45
CA LYS A 72 -7.14 3.58 6.81
C LYS A 72 -6.10 4.29 5.95
N PHE A 73 -5.21 5.02 6.61
CA PHE A 73 -4.07 5.71 6.03
C PHE A 73 -2.82 4.89 6.30
N ASN A 74 -2.24 4.35 5.24
CA ASN A 74 -1.06 3.52 5.25
C ASN A 74 -0.09 4.06 4.18
N ASP A 75 0.77 5.00 4.60
CA ASP A 75 1.69 5.73 3.73
C ASP A 75 0.96 6.37 2.53
N GLU A 76 1.36 6.05 1.30
CA GLU A 76 0.72 6.53 0.06
C GLU A 76 -0.68 5.93 -0.20
N THR A 77 -1.07 4.88 0.54
CA THR A 77 -2.34 4.19 0.35
C THR A 77 -3.40 4.67 1.34
N VAL A 78 -4.56 5.06 0.81
CA VAL A 78 -5.74 5.46 1.59
C VAL A 78 -6.93 4.60 1.20
N GLU A 79 -7.46 3.85 2.16
CA GLU A 79 -8.54 2.89 1.96
C GLU A 79 -9.77 3.29 2.76
N LYS A 80 -10.94 3.36 2.10
CA LYS A 80 -12.22 3.55 2.78
C LYS A 80 -12.64 2.24 3.45
N MET A 81 -12.95 2.29 4.74
CA MET A 81 -13.42 1.11 5.47
C MET A 81 -14.91 0.84 5.21
N GLU A 82 -15.27 -0.44 5.08
CA GLU A 82 -16.65 -0.84 4.89
C GLU A 82 -17.48 -0.78 6.17
N GLY A 83 -18.58 -0.01 6.09
CA GLY A 83 -19.53 0.17 7.17
C GLY A 83 -19.27 1.42 7.99
N LYS A 84 -20.23 1.77 8.86
CA LYS A 84 -20.14 2.97 9.71
C LYS A 84 -19.30 2.75 10.98
N LYS A 85 -18.91 1.51 11.27
CA LYS A 85 -18.21 1.16 12.51
C LYS A 85 -16.77 0.80 12.21
N LEU A 86 -15.87 1.35 13.02
CA LEU A 86 -14.46 0.99 13.00
C LEU A 86 -14.30 -0.49 13.34
N LYS A 87 -13.69 -1.24 12.43
CA LYS A 87 -13.32 -2.64 12.65
C LYS A 87 -11.82 -2.71 12.91
N LEU A 88 -11.43 -2.99 14.16
CA LEU A 88 -10.04 -3.18 14.55
C LEU A 88 -9.73 -4.66 14.69
N GLY A 89 -8.60 -5.09 14.12
CA GLY A 89 -8.09 -6.46 14.26
C GLY A 89 -8.68 -7.50 13.30
N THR A 90 -9.37 -7.09 12.24
CA THR A 90 -9.96 -8.02 11.24
C THR A 90 -9.20 -8.15 9.92
N GLU A 91 -8.18 -7.35 9.63
CA GLU A 91 -7.47 -7.42 8.33
C GLU A 91 -5.96 -7.25 8.55
N GLU A 92 -5.18 -8.21 8.04
CA GLU A 92 -3.72 -8.12 7.72
C GLU A 92 -2.76 -7.59 8.82
N ASP A 93 -3.20 -7.46 10.06
CA ASP A 93 -2.39 -7.08 11.23
C ASP A 93 -1.68 -8.29 11.89
N VAL A 94 -1.76 -9.48 11.28
CA VAL A 94 -1.29 -10.75 11.84
C VAL A 94 -0.12 -11.28 11.02
N ASP A 95 1.04 -10.62 11.08
CA ASP A 95 2.33 -11.21 10.67
C ASP A 95 3.07 -11.83 11.86
N ASP A 96 2.35 -12.19 12.92
CA ASP A 96 2.94 -12.87 14.07
C ASP A 96 2.17 -14.19 14.26
N GLY A 97 2.83 -15.29 13.92
CA GLY A 97 2.33 -16.68 13.91
C GLY A 97 1.93 -17.24 15.29
N ASN A 98 1.32 -16.43 16.16
CA ASN A 98 0.88 -16.84 17.49
C ASN A 98 -0.63 -16.58 17.68
N THR A 99 -1.42 -17.35 16.96
CA THR A 99 -2.89 -17.38 16.98
C THR A 99 -3.45 -18.08 18.22
N LYS A 100 -3.23 -17.53 19.43
CA LYS A 100 -3.83 -18.10 20.66
C LYS A 100 -4.73 -17.20 21.49
N ASN A 101 -4.84 -15.91 21.17
CA ASN A 101 -5.74 -15.01 21.92
C ASN A 101 -6.88 -14.52 21.03
N LYS A 102 -8.01 -15.24 21.04
CA LYS A 102 -9.25 -14.74 20.44
C LYS A 102 -9.72 -13.48 21.20
N PRO A 103 -10.18 -12.43 20.51
CA PRO A 103 -10.74 -11.26 21.17
C PRO A 103 -11.95 -11.66 22.03
N LYS A 104 -11.98 -11.22 23.29
CA LYS A 104 -13.14 -11.39 24.18
C LYS A 104 -14.33 -10.59 23.65
N ARG A 105 -15.56 -11.07 23.92
CA ARG A 105 -16.82 -10.42 23.55
C ARG A 105 -16.84 -8.97 24.07
N VAL A 106 -16.94 -8.00 23.16
CA VAL A 106 -16.87 -6.57 23.47
C VAL A 106 -18.28 -6.04 23.78
N SER A 107 -18.41 -5.21 24.81
CA SER A 107 -19.66 -4.53 25.14
C SER A 107 -20.02 -3.49 24.07
N LYS A 108 -21.33 -3.24 23.88
CA LYS A 108 -21.80 -2.24 22.90
C LYS A 108 -21.16 -0.87 23.19
N GLY A 109 -20.63 -0.21 22.16
CA GLY A 109 -19.99 1.10 22.27
C GLY A 109 -18.51 1.07 22.70
N PHE A 110 -17.92 -0.12 22.79
CA PHE A 110 -16.49 -0.29 23.01
C PHE A 110 -15.83 -0.97 21.82
N LEU A 111 -14.56 -0.66 21.64
CA LEU A 111 -13.65 -1.24 20.68
C LEU A 111 -12.53 -1.95 21.42
N VAL A 112 -11.90 -2.92 20.76
CA VAL A 112 -10.81 -3.70 21.32
C VAL A 112 -9.66 -3.77 20.34
N SER A 113 -8.42 -3.61 20.81
CA SER A 113 -7.23 -3.75 19.97
C SER A 113 -5.99 -4.13 20.78
N ASN A 114 -5.18 -5.03 20.22
CA ASN A 114 -3.88 -5.45 20.75
C ASN A 114 -2.70 -4.63 20.19
N ASN A 115 -2.94 -3.70 19.26
CA ASN A 115 -1.91 -2.96 18.53
C ASN A 115 -2.14 -1.43 18.48
N ALA A 116 -3.30 -0.91 18.94
CA ALA A 116 -3.60 0.52 19.01
C ALA A 116 -2.68 1.27 19.97
N TYR A 117 -1.75 2.03 19.42
CA TYR A 117 -0.71 2.74 20.16
C TYR A 117 -1.18 4.08 20.73
N MET A 118 -1.94 4.85 19.95
CA MET A 118 -2.51 6.14 20.36
C MET A 118 -3.98 6.22 19.96
N LEU A 119 -4.80 6.81 20.82
CA LEU A 119 -6.21 7.09 20.58
C LEU A 119 -6.38 8.60 20.55
N VAL A 120 -7.07 9.12 19.54
CA VAL A 120 -7.41 10.54 19.41
C VAL A 120 -8.91 10.68 19.59
N TYR A 121 -9.28 11.54 20.53
CA TYR A 121 -10.64 11.85 20.89
C TYR A 121 -10.88 13.34 20.65
N THR A 122 -12.00 13.67 20.02
CA THR A 122 -12.43 15.06 19.80
C THR A 122 -13.67 15.35 20.62
N GLU A 123 -13.77 16.55 21.18
CA GLU A 123 -14.92 16.97 21.97
C GLU A 123 -16.18 16.85 21.12
N ALA A 124 -17.22 16.20 21.67
CA ALA A 124 -18.50 16.10 21.02
C ALA A 124 -19.14 17.50 20.99
N LYS A 125 -19.35 18.07 19.81
CA LYS A 125 -20.14 19.30 19.68
C LYS A 125 -21.54 19.00 20.19
N GLN A 126 -21.96 19.65 21.26
CA GLN A 126 -23.36 19.65 21.65
C GLN A 126 -24.11 20.42 20.56
N GLU A 127 -24.85 19.72 19.72
CA GLU A 127 -25.87 20.35 18.89
C GLU A 127 -26.87 21.00 19.85
N LYS A 128 -26.79 22.31 20.02
CA LYS A 128 -27.91 23.07 20.57
C LYS A 128 -29.03 22.90 19.56
N GLU A 129 -30.02 22.09 19.90
CA GLU A 129 -31.30 21.99 19.21
C GLU A 129 -31.89 23.40 19.05
N GLN A 130 -31.62 24.05 17.92
CA GLN A 130 -32.49 25.11 17.43
C GLN A 130 -33.60 24.43 16.65
N ASN A 131 -34.65 24.09 17.39
CA ASN A 131 -35.99 23.88 16.86
C ASN A 131 -36.43 25.13 16.07
N SER A 132 -36.37 25.05 14.74
CA SER A 132 -37.33 25.72 13.87
C SER A 132 -37.45 24.91 12.58
N THR A 133 -38.44 24.02 12.61
CA THR A 133 -39.31 23.60 11.53
C THR A 133 -38.95 24.12 10.14
N GLU A 134 -38.51 23.23 9.25
CA GLU A 134 -39.19 23.02 7.96
C GLU A 134 -38.63 21.75 7.28
N LYS A 135 -39.52 20.75 7.18
CA LYS A 135 -39.36 19.63 6.26
C LYS A 135 -39.24 20.18 4.84
N LYS A 136 -38.08 20.02 4.21
CA LYS A 136 -38.00 19.80 2.77
C LYS A 136 -37.16 18.57 2.50
N ASN A 137 -37.86 17.57 1.97
CA ASN A 137 -37.26 16.48 1.23
C ASN A 137 -36.36 17.07 0.15
N ASN A 138 -35.12 16.60 0.06
CA ASN A 138 -34.48 16.29 -1.22
C ASN A 138 -33.23 15.45 -0.96
N GLU A 139 -33.20 14.29 -1.63
CA GLU A 139 -32.00 13.53 -1.89
C GLU A 139 -31.06 14.39 -2.74
N SER A 140 -29.96 14.84 -2.15
CA SER A 140 -28.69 15.05 -2.83
C SER A 140 -27.62 15.17 -1.75
N GLY A 141 -26.54 14.41 -1.90
CA GLY A 141 -25.45 14.36 -0.93
C GLY A 141 -24.92 15.76 -0.65
N ALA A 142 -25.21 16.27 0.54
CA ALA A 142 -24.66 17.51 1.05
C ALA A 142 -23.18 17.28 1.37
N LYS A 143 -22.33 17.37 0.34
CA LYS A 143 -20.94 17.77 0.52
C LYS A 143 -21.00 19.14 1.18
N THR A 144 -20.70 19.19 2.47
CA THR A 144 -20.28 20.44 3.08
C THR A 144 -18.89 20.71 2.53
N ASP A 145 -18.84 21.34 1.35
CA ASP A 145 -17.63 21.95 0.82
C ASP A 145 -17.25 23.07 1.79
N MET A 146 -16.49 22.70 2.82
CA MET A 146 -15.70 23.64 3.60
C MET A 146 -14.65 24.15 2.64
N GLU A 147 -14.98 25.19 1.86
CA GLU A 147 -14.06 25.82 0.93
C GLU A 147 -12.92 26.42 1.75
N TRP A 148 -11.81 25.69 1.82
CA TRP A 148 -10.60 26.15 2.49
C TRP A 148 -10.07 27.36 1.73
N VAL A 149 -10.32 28.56 2.26
CA VAL A 149 -9.76 29.79 1.69
C VAL A 149 -8.26 29.84 1.99
N LEU A 150 -7.46 29.37 1.04
CA LEU A 150 -6.01 29.41 1.09
C LEU A 150 -5.51 30.83 0.73
N PRO A 151 -4.49 31.35 1.44
CA PRO A 151 -3.79 32.58 1.04
C PRO A 151 -3.31 32.52 -0.42
N GLU A 152 -3.38 33.65 -1.12
CA GLU A 152 -3.06 33.75 -2.56
C GLU A 152 -1.68 33.19 -2.91
N ARG A 153 -0.67 33.46 -2.08
CA ARG A 153 0.69 32.93 -2.26
C ARG A 153 0.73 31.40 -2.29
N LEU A 154 -0.03 30.73 -1.41
CA LEU A 154 -0.09 29.27 -1.37
C LEU A 154 -0.86 28.72 -2.56
N ASN A 155 -1.94 29.38 -2.97
CA ASN A 155 -2.69 28.98 -4.15
C ASN A 155 -1.83 29.05 -5.43
N ASN A 156 -1.02 30.11 -5.58
CA ASN A 156 -0.09 30.23 -6.70
C ASN A 156 0.99 29.14 -6.68
N LEU A 157 1.52 28.81 -5.49
CA LEU A 157 2.49 27.74 -5.35
C LEU A 157 1.90 26.38 -5.71
N LEU A 158 0.69 26.06 -5.24
CA LEU A 158 -0.01 24.82 -5.59
C LEU A 158 -0.21 24.71 -7.11
N LYS A 159 -0.69 25.77 -7.76
CA LYS A 159 -0.87 25.78 -9.22
C LYS A 159 0.43 25.52 -9.96
N THR A 160 1.55 26.09 -9.50
CA THR A 160 2.86 25.84 -10.10
C THR A 160 3.30 24.39 -9.90
N GLU A 161 3.17 23.85 -8.68
CA GLU A 161 3.54 22.46 -8.40
C GLU A 161 2.66 21.45 -9.15
N ASP A 162 1.35 21.70 -9.23
CA ASP A 162 0.40 20.89 -10.00
C ASP A 162 0.79 20.89 -11.49
N GLN A 163 1.12 22.06 -12.06
CA GLN A 163 1.57 22.14 -13.46
C GLN A 163 2.88 21.39 -13.68
N ASN A 164 3.86 21.53 -12.78
CA ASN A 164 5.12 20.80 -12.85
C ASN A 164 4.90 19.28 -12.81
N PHE A 165 3.96 18.83 -11.98
CA PHE A 165 3.59 17.40 -11.90
C PHE A 165 2.99 16.90 -13.21
N GLU A 166 2.04 17.64 -13.80
CA GLU A 166 1.43 17.28 -15.08
C GLU A 166 2.45 17.24 -16.22
N ASP A 167 3.37 18.21 -16.27
CA ASP A 167 4.45 18.24 -17.27
C ASP A 167 5.40 17.03 -17.10
N TRP A 168 5.76 16.68 -15.86
CA TRP A 168 6.55 15.50 -15.56
C TRP A 168 5.84 14.19 -15.93
N VAL A 169 4.54 14.07 -15.65
CA VAL A 169 3.74 12.91 -16.05
C VAL A 169 3.74 12.76 -17.57
N LYS A 170 3.60 13.87 -18.31
CA LYS A 170 3.64 13.87 -19.77
C LYS A 170 5.00 13.39 -20.29
N GLU A 171 6.10 13.94 -19.79
CA GLU A 171 7.46 13.54 -20.19
C GLU A 171 7.70 12.05 -19.94
N ILE A 172 7.26 11.53 -18.79
CA ILE A 172 7.37 10.10 -18.48
C ILE A 172 6.58 9.25 -19.47
N ASN A 173 5.37 9.66 -19.82
CA ASN A 173 4.54 8.90 -20.76
C ASN A 173 5.12 8.91 -22.17
N GLU A 174 5.67 10.04 -22.62
CA GLU A 174 6.38 10.16 -23.89
C GLU A 174 7.63 9.27 -23.90
N THR A 175 8.45 9.32 -22.84
CA THR A 175 9.64 8.48 -22.69
C THR A 175 9.30 6.99 -22.69
N LYS A 176 8.22 6.59 -21.99
CA LYS A 176 7.71 5.22 -21.99
C LYS A 176 7.25 4.80 -23.39
N ALA A 177 6.57 5.67 -24.13
CA ALA A 177 6.12 5.38 -25.49
C ALA A 177 7.29 5.18 -26.45
N VAL A 178 8.30 6.08 -26.43
CA VAL A 178 9.52 5.97 -27.23
C VAL A 178 10.28 4.69 -26.89
N THR A 179 10.46 4.38 -25.60
CA THR A 179 11.16 3.17 -25.16
C THR A 179 10.41 1.90 -25.61
N ALA A 180 9.07 1.91 -25.55
CA ALA A 180 8.26 0.79 -26.03
C ALA A 180 8.33 0.63 -27.55
N GLU A 181 8.43 1.72 -28.31
CA GLU A 181 8.59 1.69 -29.77
C GLU A 181 9.97 1.16 -30.18
N ILE A 182 11.05 1.65 -29.54
CA ILE A 182 12.41 1.11 -29.72
C ILE A 182 12.44 -0.39 -29.40
N GLY A 183 11.82 -0.80 -28.28
CA GLY A 183 11.74 -2.22 -27.91
C GLY A 183 11.02 -3.07 -28.94
N LYS A 184 9.93 -2.57 -29.54
CA LYS A 184 9.21 -3.26 -30.62
C LYS A 184 10.04 -3.36 -31.90
N ALA A 185 10.73 -2.28 -32.28
CA ALA A 185 11.57 -2.26 -33.48
C ALA A 185 12.73 -3.27 -33.34
N HIS A 186 13.39 -3.27 -32.18
CA HIS A 186 14.44 -4.25 -31.86
C HIS A 186 13.90 -5.69 -31.90
N GLN A 187 12.72 -5.95 -31.33
CA GLN A 187 12.10 -7.28 -31.42
C GLN A 187 11.80 -7.70 -32.87
N GLN A 188 11.34 -6.78 -33.73
CA GLN A 188 11.10 -7.05 -35.15
C GLN A 188 12.41 -7.37 -35.89
N GLU A 189 13.48 -6.62 -35.61
CA GLU A 189 14.81 -6.89 -36.17
C GLU A 189 15.31 -8.28 -35.78
N MET A 190 15.19 -8.65 -34.50
CA MET A 190 15.55 -9.99 -34.03
C MET A 190 14.78 -11.11 -34.76
N VAL A 191 13.47 -10.91 -35.01
CA VAL A 191 12.64 -11.88 -35.76
C VAL A 191 13.10 -12.00 -37.21
N ILE A 192 13.43 -10.88 -37.86
CA ILE A 192 13.93 -10.86 -39.24
C ILE A 192 15.27 -11.59 -39.32
N LEU A 193 16.24 -11.24 -38.46
CA LEU A 193 17.55 -11.90 -38.41
C LEU A 193 17.41 -13.41 -38.16
N TYR A 194 16.54 -13.81 -37.22
CA TYR A 194 16.29 -15.22 -36.96
C TYR A 194 15.69 -15.95 -38.17
N SER A 195 14.78 -15.31 -38.91
CA SER A 195 14.19 -15.91 -40.12
C SER A 195 15.20 -16.08 -41.27
N MET A 196 16.17 -15.18 -41.39
CA MET A 196 17.24 -15.27 -42.40
C MET A 196 18.23 -16.42 -42.16
N LEU A 197 18.31 -16.96 -40.94
CA LEU A 197 19.20 -18.08 -40.62
C LEU A 197 18.76 -19.41 -41.25
N PHE A 198 17.52 -19.51 -41.73
CA PHE A 198 16.97 -20.72 -42.32
C PHE A 198 16.68 -20.49 -43.80
N ASP A 199 17.59 -20.90 -44.67
CA ASP A 199 17.32 -21.02 -46.11
C ASP A 199 17.91 -22.32 -46.67
N THR A 200 17.11 -22.96 -47.54
CA THR A 200 17.35 -24.18 -48.33
C THR A 200 17.15 -25.52 -47.64
N GLU A 201 16.41 -26.44 -48.28
CA GLU A 201 16.03 -27.78 -47.80
C GLU A 201 17.08 -28.88 -48.08
N ASP A 202 18.30 -28.55 -48.55
CA ASP A 202 19.29 -29.55 -49.03
C ASP A 202 20.74 -29.30 -48.55
N ALA A 203 20.95 -28.58 -47.43
CA ALA A 203 22.28 -28.31 -46.88
C ALA A 203 22.62 -29.17 -45.64
N SER A 204 23.91 -29.45 -45.42
CA SER A 204 24.40 -30.00 -44.15
C SER A 204 24.42 -28.88 -43.09
N TYR A 205 23.69 -29.04 -41.99
CA TYR A 205 23.59 -28.04 -40.93
C TYR A 205 24.58 -28.31 -39.77
N GLU A 206 25.05 -27.23 -39.15
CA GLU A 206 25.71 -27.25 -37.85
C GLU A 206 24.78 -26.61 -36.80
N PHE A 207 24.93 -26.99 -35.52
CA PHE A 207 24.08 -26.51 -34.44
C PHE A 207 24.77 -25.40 -33.64
N ILE A 208 23.97 -24.51 -33.05
CA ILE A 208 24.44 -23.44 -32.17
C ILE A 208 23.64 -23.44 -30.87
N THR A 209 24.26 -23.01 -29.76
CA THR A 209 23.52 -22.87 -28.49
C THR A 209 22.51 -21.72 -28.56
N SER A 210 21.31 -21.96 -28.03
CA SER A 210 20.26 -20.93 -27.92
C SER A 210 20.72 -19.74 -27.07
N ASP A 211 21.57 -19.97 -26.06
CA ASP A 211 22.14 -18.89 -25.22
C ASP A 211 23.06 -17.98 -26.04
N TRP A 212 23.98 -18.55 -26.83
CA TRP A 212 24.86 -17.77 -27.70
C TRP A 212 24.04 -17.00 -28.74
N LEU A 213 23.04 -17.63 -29.35
CA LEU A 213 22.18 -16.99 -30.35
C LEU A 213 21.40 -15.80 -29.76
N VAL A 214 20.85 -15.93 -28.55
CA VAL A 214 20.14 -14.84 -27.86
C VAL A 214 21.10 -13.68 -27.56
N ARG A 215 22.33 -13.96 -27.12
CA ARG A 215 23.33 -12.92 -26.85
C ARG A 215 23.76 -12.20 -28.12
N TRP A 216 24.03 -12.95 -29.19
CA TRP A 216 24.36 -12.39 -30.50
C TRP A 216 23.24 -11.52 -31.07
N LEU A 217 21.98 -11.98 -30.98
CA LEU A 217 20.81 -11.18 -31.40
C LEU A 217 20.62 -9.91 -30.55
N ASN A 218 21.14 -9.87 -29.32
CA ASN A 218 21.17 -8.67 -28.48
C ASN A 218 22.46 -7.84 -28.68
N SER A 219 23.13 -7.98 -29.83
CA SER A 219 24.35 -7.25 -30.22
C SER A 219 25.60 -7.56 -29.37
N GLU A 220 25.65 -8.69 -28.65
CA GLU A 220 26.89 -9.16 -28.03
C GLU A 220 27.74 -9.94 -29.06
N VAL A 221 28.84 -9.35 -29.51
CA VAL A 221 29.77 -10.02 -30.43
C VAL A 221 30.74 -10.89 -29.63
N ILE A 222 30.34 -12.13 -29.36
CA ILE A 222 31.14 -13.14 -28.66
C ILE A 222 31.45 -14.33 -29.59
N PRO A 223 32.62 -14.99 -29.45
CA PRO A 223 32.91 -16.22 -30.20
C PRO A 223 31.86 -17.31 -29.95
N VAL A 224 31.52 -18.09 -30.98
CA VAL A 224 30.60 -19.23 -30.84
C VAL A 224 31.21 -20.27 -29.89
N ASP A 225 30.46 -20.62 -28.84
CA ASP A 225 30.83 -21.67 -27.89
C ASP A 225 29.70 -22.69 -27.74
N ASN A 226 29.94 -23.89 -28.26
CA ASN A 226 29.04 -25.03 -28.18
C ASN A 226 29.47 -26.08 -27.14
N SER A 227 30.54 -25.82 -26.37
CA SER A 227 31.14 -26.80 -25.45
C SER A 227 30.14 -27.36 -24.42
N ALA A 228 29.16 -26.57 -24.00
CA ALA A 228 28.15 -26.96 -23.02
C ALA A 228 27.14 -28.02 -23.53
N VAL A 229 26.95 -28.13 -24.84
CA VAL A 229 25.94 -29.03 -25.45
C VAL A 229 26.56 -30.22 -26.19
N VAL A 230 27.88 -30.25 -26.30
CA VAL A 230 28.64 -31.31 -27.00
C VAL A 230 28.98 -32.45 -26.03
N CYS A 231 28.74 -33.69 -26.45
CA CYS A 231 29.16 -34.88 -25.70
C CYS A 231 30.67 -35.14 -25.86
N PRO A 232 31.29 -36.00 -25.02
CA PRO A 232 32.72 -36.32 -25.10
C PRO A 232 33.23 -36.84 -26.46
N HIS A 233 32.31 -37.28 -27.33
CA HIS A 233 32.59 -37.75 -28.69
C HIS A 233 32.56 -36.63 -29.75
N GLY A 234 32.44 -35.36 -29.35
CA GLY A 234 32.42 -34.21 -30.25
C GLY A 234 31.10 -34.04 -31.03
N LYS A 235 30.02 -34.68 -30.59
CA LYS A 235 28.68 -34.59 -31.21
C LYS A 235 27.66 -33.96 -30.26
N LEU A 236 26.57 -33.39 -30.78
CA LEU A 236 25.48 -32.88 -29.96
C LEU A 236 24.91 -33.95 -29.03
N ASN A 237 24.78 -33.62 -27.75
CA ASN A 237 24.12 -34.48 -26.77
C ASN A 237 22.60 -34.41 -26.96
N PRO A 238 21.89 -35.54 -27.15
CA PRO A 238 20.44 -35.58 -27.30
C PRO A 238 19.65 -34.91 -26.16
N ASP A 239 20.18 -34.93 -24.94
CA ASP A 239 19.50 -34.33 -23.76
C ASP A 239 19.44 -32.80 -23.84
N PHE A 240 20.33 -32.17 -24.63
CA PHE A 240 20.41 -30.71 -24.78
C PHE A 240 19.81 -30.19 -26.08
N LEU A 241 19.11 -31.04 -26.86
CA LEU A 241 18.37 -30.62 -28.06
C LEU A 241 17.45 -29.40 -27.86
N PRO A 242 16.73 -29.23 -26.72
CA PRO A 242 15.90 -28.05 -26.50
C PRO A 242 16.70 -26.74 -26.36
N GLN A 243 17.99 -26.82 -26.11
CA GLN A 243 18.89 -25.69 -25.86
C GLN A 243 19.75 -25.33 -27.08
N THR A 244 19.47 -25.94 -28.24
CA THR A 244 20.19 -25.71 -29.49
C THR A 244 19.25 -25.33 -30.62
N LYS A 245 19.78 -24.59 -31.58
CA LYS A 245 19.13 -24.24 -32.85
C LYS A 245 19.92 -24.77 -34.02
#